data_AF-A0AAA9SWB8-F1
#
_entry.id   AF-A0AAA9SWB8-F1
#
_cell.length_a   1.000
_cell.length_b   1.000
_cell.length_c   1.000
_cell.angle_alpha   90.00
_cell.angle_beta   90.00
_cell.angle_gamma   90.00
#
_symmetry.space_group_name_H-M   'P 1'
#
loop_
_entity.id
_entity.type
_entity.pdbx_description
1 polymer ?
#
loop_
_entity_poly.entity_id
_entity_poly.type
_entity_poly.pdbx_seq_one_letter_code
_entity_poly.pdbx_strand_id
1 'polypeptide(L)'
;MELRAASFEALQCKGPASTQDSMCHPEDDLTDPREVSFQVKGYTFSEPVHLTVSYDWLILQSPAKPIFEGDPLVLRCLAWQDWPLTQVTFYRDGAALGPPGPSKEISITVAQKADSGHYHCSAVLRSPGPGSPETASPVALTVHELFRAPVLRVTPSAEPQEGKPVTLSCQTKLPLQRSSARLLFSFYKDGRTMRSRGPSPEFQIPTVSEAHSGAYWCEAATEDNQVWKQSPKLEIRVQGPSRSAAPTTLTPAPQKPDAPETTSTKPPGPLPPLSTPSSKDPDSFSPLQGPDPHLYHQMGVLLKQIQDMRVLLGHLVIELRDLSSHLKLETTKGPTKHE
;
A
#
# COMPACT_ATOMS: atom_id res chain seq x y z
N MET A 1 -25.48 10.35 0.61
CA MET A 1 -24.19 9.85 0.05
C MET A 1 -23.19 10.99 -0.01
N GLU A 2 -22.25 11.07 0.94
CA GLU A 2 -21.12 12.02 0.89
C GLU A 2 -19.99 11.47 0.01
N LEU A 3 -19.49 12.28 -0.93
CA LEU A 3 -18.18 12.07 -1.54
C LEU A 3 -17.16 12.90 -0.76
N ARG A 4 -16.51 12.30 0.24
CA ARG A 4 -15.35 12.93 0.90
C ARG A 4 -14.16 12.84 -0.04
N ALA A 5 -13.76 13.99 -0.59
CA ALA A 5 -12.55 14.09 -1.40
C ALA A 5 -11.32 13.65 -0.59
N ALA A 6 -10.34 13.03 -1.26
CA ALA A 6 -9.12 12.57 -0.62
C ALA A 6 -8.23 13.75 -0.17
N SER A 7 -7.48 13.54 0.92
CA SER A 7 -6.49 14.51 1.39
C SER A 7 -5.36 14.73 0.37
N PHE A 8 -4.81 15.94 0.35
CA PHE A 8 -3.70 16.32 -0.52
C PHE A 8 -2.36 15.99 0.16
N GLU A 9 -1.78 14.83 -0.13
CA GLU A 9 -0.39 14.51 0.23
C GLU A 9 0.53 14.76 -0.97
N ALA A 10 1.53 15.63 -0.78
CA ALA A 10 2.43 16.06 -1.84
C ALA A 10 3.54 15.02 -2.12
N LEU A 11 3.23 14.03 -2.96
CA LEU A 11 4.22 13.07 -3.47
C LEU A 11 5.25 13.78 -4.36
N GLN A 12 6.50 13.88 -3.87
CA GLN A 12 7.61 14.47 -4.64
C GLN A 12 7.97 13.60 -5.85
N CYS A 13 7.87 14.19 -7.05
CA CYS A 13 8.30 13.56 -8.29
C CYS A 13 9.82 13.30 -8.30
N LYS A 14 10.24 12.13 -8.78
CA LYS A 14 11.65 11.70 -8.74
C LYS A 14 12.17 11.28 -10.12
N GLY A 15 12.61 12.28 -10.88
CA GLY A 15 13.21 12.13 -12.22
C GLY A 15 12.34 12.69 -13.35
N PRO A 16 12.94 13.23 -14.42
CA PRO A 16 12.20 13.71 -15.58
C PRO A 16 11.72 12.56 -16.47
N ALA A 17 10.46 12.57 -16.86
CA ALA A 17 9.94 11.71 -17.93
C ALA A 17 10.12 12.41 -19.28
N SER A 18 10.73 11.74 -20.25
CA SER A 18 10.79 12.22 -21.63
C SER A 18 9.51 11.83 -22.36
N THR A 19 8.83 12.81 -22.95
CA THR A 19 7.67 12.58 -23.84
C THR A 19 8.10 12.86 -25.26
N GLN A 20 8.13 11.83 -26.10
CA GLN A 20 8.26 11.97 -27.54
C GLN A 20 6.87 11.79 -28.19
N ASP A 21 6.63 12.53 -29.26
CA ASP A 21 5.49 12.44 -30.18
C ASP A 21 4.09 12.74 -29.61
N SER A 22 3.79 14.04 -29.50
CA SER A 22 2.45 14.59 -29.70
C SER A 22 2.55 15.95 -30.42
N MET A 23 2.38 15.95 -31.73
CA MET A 23 2.62 17.10 -32.60
C MET A 23 1.36 17.98 -32.77
N CYS A 24 1.50 19.28 -32.50
CA CYS A 24 0.49 20.29 -32.81
C CYS A 24 1.16 21.54 -33.42
N HIS A 25 0.91 21.79 -34.71
CA HIS A 25 1.05 23.09 -35.37
C HIS A 25 -0.36 23.63 -35.66
N PRO A 26 -0.58 24.96 -35.65
CA PRO A 26 -0.27 25.77 -36.84
C PRO A 26 0.75 26.90 -36.57
N GLU A 27 0.93 27.76 -37.57
CA GLU A 27 1.89 28.86 -37.62
C GLU A 27 1.27 30.18 -37.13
N ASP A 28 2.08 31.04 -36.50
CA ASP A 28 2.00 32.50 -36.67
C ASP A 28 3.40 33.09 -36.34
N ASP A 29 3.87 34.09 -37.10
CA ASP A 29 5.28 34.53 -37.11
C ASP A 29 5.50 35.89 -36.42
N LEU A 30 6.14 35.89 -35.24
CA LEU A 30 6.70 37.09 -34.61
C LEU A 30 8.00 36.80 -33.83
N THR A 31 9.06 37.56 -34.14
CA THR A 31 10.42 37.36 -33.64
C THR A 31 10.69 38.00 -32.26
N ASP A 32 10.99 37.21 -31.22
CA ASP A 32 11.85 37.59 -30.07
C ASP A 32 12.46 36.34 -29.40
N PRO A 33 13.79 36.12 -29.42
CA PRO A 33 14.43 34.96 -28.80
C PRO A 33 14.57 35.13 -27.27
N ARG A 34 13.43 35.18 -26.55
CA ARG A 34 13.40 34.99 -25.10
C ARG A 34 13.17 33.53 -24.76
N GLU A 35 14.23 32.88 -24.30
CA GLU A 35 14.19 31.50 -23.78
C GLU A 35 13.45 31.44 -22.43
N VAL A 36 12.12 31.57 -22.49
CA VAL A 36 11.24 31.40 -21.34
C VAL A 36 11.22 29.92 -20.98
N SER A 37 11.95 29.55 -19.93
CA SER A 37 12.03 28.19 -19.41
C SER A 37 10.72 27.79 -18.72
N PHE A 38 9.73 27.41 -19.52
CA PHE A 38 8.46 26.88 -19.03
C PHE A 38 8.71 25.57 -18.25
N GLN A 39 8.80 25.67 -16.92
CA GLN A 39 8.64 24.53 -16.03
C GLN A 39 7.21 24.02 -16.11
N VAL A 40 6.94 23.16 -17.09
CA VAL A 40 5.72 22.37 -17.18
C VAL A 40 5.66 21.51 -15.93
N LYS A 41 4.85 21.93 -14.94
CA LYS A 41 4.53 21.11 -13.78
C LYS A 41 3.83 19.86 -14.29
N GLY A 42 4.50 18.71 -14.19
CA GLY A 42 3.92 17.43 -14.61
C GLY A 42 2.73 17.06 -13.73
N TYR A 43 1.52 17.36 -14.21
CA TYR A 43 0.29 16.92 -13.55
C TYR A 43 0.14 15.40 -13.72
N THR A 44 -0.10 14.69 -12.63
CA THR A 44 -0.47 13.27 -12.66
C THR A 44 -1.97 13.14 -12.53
N PHE A 45 -2.58 12.30 -13.38
CA PHE A 45 -3.99 11.97 -13.24
C PHE A 45 -4.21 11.06 -12.03
N SER A 46 -5.37 11.21 -11.38
CA SER A 46 -5.76 10.34 -10.28
C SER A 46 -6.20 8.96 -10.80
N GLU A 47 -6.08 7.93 -9.95
CA GLU A 47 -6.64 6.61 -10.21
C GLU A 47 -8.13 6.70 -10.59
N PRO A 48 -8.59 5.96 -11.62
CA PRO A 48 -9.95 6.08 -12.11
C PRO A 48 -10.97 5.53 -11.10
N VAL A 49 -12.06 6.27 -10.89
CA VAL A 49 -13.17 5.85 -10.02
C VAL A 49 -14.30 5.24 -10.85
N HIS A 50 -14.54 3.95 -10.67
CA HIS A 50 -15.67 3.26 -11.28
C HIS A 50 -16.99 3.59 -10.57
N LEU A 51 -17.81 4.43 -11.19
CA LEU A 51 -19.17 4.74 -10.72
C LEU A 51 -20.18 3.80 -11.37
N THR A 52 -20.88 3.00 -10.56
CA THR A 52 -22.02 2.19 -11.00
C THR A 52 -23.31 2.85 -10.53
N VAL A 53 -24.28 3.01 -11.42
CA VAL A 53 -25.62 3.54 -11.13
C VAL A 53 -26.61 2.40 -11.31
N SER A 54 -27.47 2.16 -10.31
CA SER A 54 -28.53 1.15 -10.36
C SER A 54 -29.88 1.75 -9.98
N TYR A 55 -30.94 1.15 -10.52
CA TYR A 55 -32.35 1.41 -10.23
C TYR A 55 -32.98 0.35 -9.30
N ASP A 56 -32.17 -0.59 -8.80
CA ASP A 56 -32.55 -1.65 -7.86
C ASP A 56 -33.13 -1.08 -6.55
N TRP A 57 -33.96 -1.87 -5.85
CA TRP A 57 -34.45 -1.51 -4.51
C TRP A 57 -33.35 -1.49 -3.45
N LEU A 58 -32.32 -2.33 -3.62
CA LEU A 58 -31.16 -2.47 -2.75
C LEU A 58 -29.88 -2.39 -3.58
N ILE A 59 -28.85 -1.75 -3.04
CA ILE A 59 -27.48 -1.82 -3.56
C ILE A 59 -26.51 -2.23 -2.45
N LEU A 60 -25.51 -3.02 -2.79
CA LEU A 60 -24.38 -3.30 -1.91
C LEU A 60 -23.27 -2.27 -2.19
N GLN A 61 -23.05 -1.34 -1.26
CA GLN A 61 -21.89 -0.46 -1.29
C GLN A 61 -20.67 -1.19 -0.73
N SER A 62 -19.61 -1.28 -1.54
CA SER A 62 -18.29 -1.79 -1.18
C SER A 62 -17.25 -0.66 -1.10
N PRO A 63 -16.01 -0.94 -0.64
CA PRO A 63 -14.90 0.00 -0.77
C PRO A 63 -14.61 0.32 -2.25
N ALA A 64 -14.29 1.58 -2.54
CA ALA A 64 -13.95 2.06 -3.89
C ALA A 64 -12.44 2.03 -4.20
N LYS A 65 -11.61 1.54 -3.27
CA LYS A 65 -10.16 1.36 -3.44
C LYS A 65 -9.83 -0.13 -3.46
N PRO A 66 -8.80 -0.59 -4.22
CA PRO A 66 -8.31 -1.95 -4.15
C PRO A 66 -7.97 -2.39 -2.71
N ILE A 67 -8.55 -3.53 -2.32
CA ILE A 67 -8.45 -4.11 -0.97
C ILE A 67 -7.25 -5.06 -0.95
N PHE A 68 -6.45 -5.03 0.10
CA PHE A 68 -5.31 -5.93 0.32
C PHE A 68 -5.50 -6.75 1.61
N GLU A 69 -4.73 -7.83 1.73
CA GLU A 69 -4.59 -8.55 3.00
C GLU A 69 -4.32 -7.57 4.15
N GLY A 70 -5.06 -7.72 5.25
CA GLY A 70 -4.98 -6.84 6.42
C GLY A 70 -5.98 -5.68 6.44
N ASP A 71 -6.63 -5.35 5.33
CA ASP A 71 -7.58 -4.23 5.31
C ASP A 71 -8.89 -4.51 6.09
N PRO A 72 -9.52 -3.49 6.69
CA PRO A 72 -10.91 -3.57 7.10
C PRO A 72 -11.83 -3.50 5.87
N LEU A 73 -12.44 -4.64 5.50
CA LEU A 73 -13.46 -4.71 4.45
C LEU A 73 -14.84 -4.46 5.06
N VAL A 74 -15.40 -3.27 4.78
CA VAL A 74 -16.74 -2.86 5.24
C VAL A 74 -17.71 -2.82 4.07
N LEU A 75 -18.87 -3.47 4.23
CA LEU A 75 -19.93 -3.56 3.22
C LEU A 75 -21.25 -3.04 3.78
N ARG A 76 -21.98 -2.25 2.98
CA ARG A 76 -23.26 -1.63 3.38
C ARG A 76 -24.39 -2.02 2.45
N CYS A 77 -25.48 -2.52 3.02
CA CYS A 77 -26.73 -2.74 2.31
C CYS A 77 -27.55 -1.45 2.36
N LEU A 78 -27.61 -0.72 1.24
CA LEU A 78 -28.34 0.53 1.13
C LEU A 78 -29.66 0.30 0.39
N ALA A 79 -30.69 1.05 0.79
CA ALA A 79 -31.99 1.04 0.14
C ALA A 79 -32.13 2.26 -0.79
N TRP A 80 -33.01 2.15 -1.79
CA TRP A 80 -33.53 3.31 -2.51
C TRP A 80 -33.99 4.40 -1.51
N GLN A 81 -33.57 5.65 -1.71
CA GLN A 81 -33.85 6.79 -0.80
C GLN A 81 -33.54 6.53 0.69
N ASP A 82 -32.54 5.68 0.99
CA ASP A 82 -32.11 5.30 2.35
C ASP A 82 -33.23 4.68 3.24
N TRP A 83 -34.32 4.19 2.63
CA TRP A 83 -35.52 3.65 3.31
C TRP A 83 -35.21 2.60 4.42
N PRO A 84 -36.11 2.43 5.41
CA PRO A 84 -35.83 1.58 6.57
C PRO A 84 -35.79 0.09 6.18
N LEU A 85 -34.66 -0.57 6.47
CA LEU A 85 -34.45 -1.99 6.20
C LEU A 85 -34.68 -2.84 7.44
N THR A 86 -35.11 -4.09 7.20
CA THR A 86 -35.26 -5.15 8.19
C THR A 86 -34.87 -6.49 7.60
N GLN A 87 -34.53 -7.47 8.45
CA GLN A 87 -34.10 -8.82 8.02
C GLN A 87 -32.92 -8.77 7.03
N VAL A 88 -32.01 -7.80 7.22
CA VAL A 88 -30.82 -7.62 6.38
C VAL A 88 -29.93 -8.85 6.55
N THR A 89 -29.61 -9.49 5.44
CA THR A 89 -28.73 -10.66 5.36
C THR A 89 -27.66 -10.39 4.32
N PHE A 90 -26.40 -10.64 4.66
CA PHE A 90 -25.27 -10.52 3.74
C PHE A 90 -24.81 -11.91 3.30
N TYR A 91 -24.36 -12.03 2.05
CA TYR A 91 -23.95 -13.29 1.45
C TYR A 91 -22.59 -13.15 0.76
N ARG A 92 -21.85 -14.25 0.67
CA ARG A 92 -20.65 -14.43 -0.15
C ARG A 92 -20.80 -15.72 -0.96
N ASP A 93 -20.75 -15.61 -2.27
CA ASP A 93 -20.87 -16.74 -3.23
C ASP A 93 -22.09 -17.64 -2.94
N GLY A 94 -23.20 -17.01 -2.54
CA GLY A 94 -24.48 -17.65 -2.20
C GLY A 94 -24.62 -18.11 -0.73
N ALA A 95 -23.53 -18.22 0.03
CA ALA A 95 -23.58 -18.56 1.44
C ALA A 95 -23.85 -17.33 2.31
N ALA A 96 -24.79 -17.42 3.27
CA ALA A 96 -25.07 -16.34 4.21
C ALA A 96 -23.93 -16.18 5.22
N LEU A 97 -23.49 -14.93 5.44
CA LEU A 97 -22.40 -14.58 6.36
C LEU A 97 -22.86 -14.44 7.82
N GLY A 98 -24.16 -14.51 8.07
CA GLY A 98 -24.78 -14.42 9.40
C GLY A 98 -26.30 -14.53 9.33
N PRO A 99 -26.99 -14.58 10.48
CA PRO A 99 -28.45 -14.60 10.54
C PRO A 99 -29.06 -13.25 10.09
N PRO A 100 -30.30 -13.22 9.59
CA PRO A 100 -30.99 -11.97 9.23
C PRO A 100 -31.12 -11.01 10.43
N GLY A 101 -30.76 -9.74 10.25
CA GLY A 101 -30.67 -8.78 11.34
C GLY A 101 -31.15 -7.36 11.02
N PRO A 102 -30.97 -6.41 11.96
CA PRO A 102 -31.25 -4.99 11.75
C PRO A 102 -30.05 -4.21 11.19
N SER A 103 -28.85 -4.79 11.15
CA SER A 103 -27.64 -4.08 10.71
C SER A 103 -27.64 -3.83 9.21
N LYS A 104 -27.51 -2.57 8.80
CA LYS A 104 -27.25 -2.19 7.40
C LYS A 104 -25.77 -2.35 6.99
N GLU A 105 -24.89 -2.77 7.90
CA GLU A 105 -23.45 -2.92 7.68
C GLU A 105 -22.91 -4.27 8.17
N ILE A 106 -21.94 -4.83 7.46
CA ILE A 106 -21.09 -5.94 7.92
C ILE A 106 -19.62 -5.57 7.69
N SER A 107 -18.73 -6.01 8.56
CA SER A 107 -17.29 -5.77 8.45
C SER A 107 -16.47 -7.03 8.69
N ILE A 108 -15.46 -7.23 7.85
CA ILE A 108 -14.35 -8.17 8.06
C ILE A 108 -13.17 -7.31 8.48
N THR A 109 -12.73 -7.43 9.73
CA THR A 109 -11.78 -6.49 10.35
C THR A 109 -10.36 -6.60 9.79
N VAL A 110 -9.97 -7.80 9.34
CA VAL A 110 -8.62 -8.11 8.82
C VAL A 110 -8.77 -9.02 7.59
N ALA A 111 -9.08 -8.42 6.44
CA ALA A 111 -9.38 -9.14 5.21
C ALA A 111 -8.25 -10.11 4.82
N GLN A 112 -8.63 -11.32 4.43
CA GLN A 112 -7.73 -12.34 3.90
C GLN A 112 -7.98 -12.54 2.40
N LYS A 113 -7.01 -13.11 1.68
CA LYS A 113 -7.20 -13.47 0.26
C LYS A 113 -8.42 -14.37 0.02
N ALA A 114 -8.74 -15.22 1.00
CA ALA A 114 -9.92 -16.11 1.02
C ALA A 114 -11.27 -15.39 1.23
N ASP A 115 -11.26 -14.08 1.50
CA ASP A 115 -12.46 -13.24 1.55
C ASP A 115 -12.78 -12.58 0.20
N SER A 116 -12.04 -12.93 -0.86
CA SER A 116 -12.46 -12.64 -2.25
C SER A 116 -13.70 -13.46 -2.61
N GLY A 117 -14.64 -12.89 -3.37
CA GLY A 117 -15.89 -13.55 -3.73
C GLY A 117 -16.97 -12.60 -4.26
N HIS A 118 -18.15 -13.14 -4.59
CA HIS A 118 -19.31 -12.37 -5.02
C HIS A 118 -20.21 -12.05 -3.82
N TYR A 119 -20.22 -10.79 -3.40
CA TYR A 119 -21.00 -10.34 -2.27
C TYR A 119 -22.34 -9.75 -2.72
N HIS A 120 -23.40 -10.04 -1.97
CA HIS A 120 -24.71 -9.37 -2.11
C HIS A 120 -25.39 -9.26 -0.75
N CYS A 121 -26.50 -8.52 -0.69
CA CYS A 121 -27.39 -8.49 0.46
C CYS A 121 -28.84 -8.67 0.04
N SER A 122 -29.66 -9.23 0.94
CA SER A 122 -31.12 -9.23 0.86
C SER A 122 -31.69 -8.53 2.09
N ALA A 123 -32.83 -7.85 1.93
CA ALA A 123 -33.51 -7.17 3.02
C ALA A 123 -34.98 -6.90 2.68
N VAL A 124 -35.83 -6.82 3.71
CA VAL A 124 -37.22 -6.34 3.61
C VAL A 124 -37.25 -4.83 3.85
N LEU A 125 -37.74 -4.08 2.88
CA LEU A 125 -37.96 -2.63 2.99
C LEU A 125 -39.30 -2.39 3.70
N ARG A 126 -39.30 -1.66 4.82
CA ARG A 126 -40.54 -1.20 5.48
C ARG A 126 -41.20 -0.09 4.67
N SER A 127 -42.52 0.04 4.79
CA SER A 127 -43.35 1.09 4.18
C SER A 127 -42.68 2.47 4.25
N PRO A 128 -42.56 3.23 3.13
CA PRO A 128 -43.19 3.01 1.82
C PRO A 128 -42.54 1.94 0.91
N GLY A 129 -41.62 1.13 1.44
CA GLY A 129 -41.05 -0.05 0.77
C GLY A 129 -42.08 -1.08 0.26
N PRO A 130 -41.71 -1.92 -0.73
CA PRO A 130 -42.56 -3.01 -1.26
C PRO A 130 -43.11 -4.01 -0.22
N GLY A 131 -42.48 -4.13 0.95
CA GLY A 131 -42.81 -5.15 1.96
C GLY A 131 -42.33 -6.56 1.63
N SER A 132 -41.96 -6.84 0.38
CA SER A 132 -41.22 -8.03 -0.04
C SER A 132 -39.75 -8.01 0.43
N PRO A 133 -39.12 -9.19 0.57
CA PRO A 133 -37.66 -9.29 0.57
C PRO A 133 -37.14 -8.96 -0.82
N GLU A 134 -36.31 -7.93 -0.92
CA GLU A 134 -35.57 -7.57 -2.13
C GLU A 134 -34.12 -8.06 -2.00
N THR A 135 -33.41 -8.20 -3.12
CA THR A 135 -32.00 -8.63 -3.15
C THR A 135 -31.20 -7.69 -4.06
N ALA A 136 -30.03 -7.26 -3.59
CA ALA A 136 -29.11 -6.40 -4.35
C ALA A 136 -28.36 -7.20 -5.42
N SER A 137 -28.10 -6.56 -6.56
CA SER A 137 -27.19 -7.07 -7.59
C SER A 137 -25.79 -7.38 -7.00
N PRO A 138 -25.16 -8.53 -7.32
CA PRO A 138 -23.92 -8.96 -6.69
C PRO A 138 -22.69 -8.19 -7.16
N VAL A 139 -21.78 -7.91 -6.22
CA VAL A 139 -20.51 -7.21 -6.45
C VAL A 139 -19.35 -8.20 -6.27
N ALA A 140 -18.53 -8.38 -7.31
CA ALA A 140 -17.31 -9.17 -7.24
C ALA A 140 -16.22 -8.38 -6.51
N LEU A 141 -15.68 -8.93 -5.41
CA LEU A 141 -14.62 -8.31 -4.62
C LEU A 141 -13.39 -9.21 -4.59
N THR A 142 -12.21 -8.60 -4.75
CA THR A 142 -10.91 -9.27 -4.71
C THR A 142 -10.07 -8.67 -3.60
N VAL A 143 -9.51 -9.51 -2.74
CA VAL A 143 -8.52 -9.14 -1.73
C VAL A 143 -7.13 -9.51 -2.26
N HIS A 144 -6.31 -8.48 -2.54
CA HIS A 144 -4.99 -8.63 -3.12
C HIS A 144 -3.93 -9.03 -2.08
N GLU A 145 -2.91 -9.77 -2.50
CA GLU A 145 -1.77 -10.12 -1.63
C GLU A 145 -0.97 -8.86 -1.26
N LEU A 146 -0.77 -8.59 0.05
CA LEU A 146 -0.08 -7.39 0.52
C LEU A 146 1.44 -7.49 0.31
N PHE A 147 2.01 -8.66 0.57
CA PHE A 147 3.39 -9.02 0.20
C PHE A 147 3.49 -10.55 0.11
N ARG A 148 4.40 -11.05 -0.74
CA ARG A 148 4.68 -12.50 -0.82
C ARG A 148 5.43 -12.98 0.42
N ALA A 149 5.29 -14.27 0.74
CA ALA A 149 6.13 -14.91 1.75
C ALA A 149 7.62 -14.60 1.49
N PRO A 150 8.38 -14.11 2.49
CA PRO A 150 9.73 -13.63 2.27
C PRO A 150 10.69 -14.76 1.89
N VAL A 151 11.76 -14.42 1.18
CA VAL A 151 12.85 -15.34 0.85
C VAL A 151 14.08 -14.92 1.64
N LEU A 152 14.56 -15.78 2.53
CA LEU A 152 15.84 -15.58 3.18
C LEU A 152 16.98 -15.83 2.19
N ARG A 153 17.90 -14.87 2.08
CA ARG A 153 19.17 -15.02 1.35
C ARG A 153 20.36 -14.83 2.28
N VAL A 154 21.50 -15.35 1.86
CA VAL A 154 22.78 -15.29 2.57
C VAL A 154 23.82 -14.76 1.62
N THR A 155 24.51 -13.68 1.98
CA THR A 155 25.65 -13.14 1.24
C THR A 155 26.93 -13.24 2.08
N PRO A 156 28.06 -13.70 1.49
CA PRO A 156 28.25 -14.03 0.07
C PRO A 156 27.66 -15.40 -0.36
N SER A 157 27.53 -16.37 0.54
CA SER A 157 27.01 -17.72 0.23
C SER A 157 26.38 -18.39 1.45
N ALA A 158 25.53 -19.41 1.23
CA ALA A 158 24.96 -20.25 2.28
C ALA A 158 25.96 -21.27 2.88
N GLU A 159 27.14 -21.40 2.28
CA GLU A 159 28.29 -22.15 2.82
C GLU A 159 29.46 -21.20 3.07
N PRO A 160 29.39 -20.36 4.13
CA PRO A 160 30.43 -19.38 4.43
C PRO A 160 31.64 -20.05 5.09
N GLN A 161 32.82 -19.47 4.87
CA GLN A 161 34.05 -19.89 5.54
C GLN A 161 34.10 -19.34 6.97
N GLU A 162 34.60 -20.14 7.91
CA GLU A 162 34.81 -19.73 9.31
C GLU A 162 35.66 -18.44 9.42
N GLY A 163 35.31 -17.59 10.38
CA GLY A 163 35.97 -16.31 10.62
C GLY A 163 35.59 -15.18 9.64
N LYS A 164 34.64 -15.39 8.72
CA LYS A 164 34.15 -14.36 7.78
C LYS A 164 32.81 -13.74 8.21
N PRO A 165 32.55 -12.47 7.82
CA PRO A 165 31.23 -11.87 8.01
C PRO A 165 30.22 -12.42 7.01
N VAL A 166 28.96 -12.53 7.44
CA VAL A 166 27.83 -12.98 6.62
C VAL A 166 26.62 -12.09 6.87
N THR A 167 25.90 -11.73 5.80
CA THR A 167 24.63 -11.00 5.89
C THR A 167 23.47 -11.91 5.52
N LEU A 168 22.49 -12.01 6.42
CA LEU A 168 21.18 -12.61 6.17
C LEU A 168 20.23 -11.52 5.69
N SER A 169 19.66 -11.65 4.49
CA SER A 169 18.76 -10.67 3.87
C SER A 169 17.36 -11.29 3.72
N CYS A 170 16.35 -10.71 4.39
CA CYS A 170 14.97 -11.19 4.36
C CYS A 170 14.18 -10.46 3.27
N GLN A 171 14.02 -11.10 2.11
CA GLN A 171 13.57 -10.42 0.89
C GLN A 171 12.08 -10.62 0.62
N THR A 172 11.31 -9.54 0.73
CA THR A 172 9.96 -9.43 0.16
C THR A 172 9.73 -8.01 -0.39
N LYS A 173 8.59 -7.77 -1.02
CA LYS A 173 8.21 -6.47 -1.62
C LYS A 173 6.73 -6.18 -1.36
N LEU A 174 6.44 -4.95 -0.95
CA LEU A 174 5.11 -4.37 -0.99
C LEU A 174 4.78 -3.87 -2.42
N PRO A 175 3.50 -3.84 -2.84
CA PRO A 175 3.07 -3.18 -4.07
C PRO A 175 3.20 -1.65 -3.94
N LEU A 176 3.32 -0.94 -5.07
CA LEU A 176 3.53 0.51 -5.10
C LEU A 176 2.41 1.29 -4.37
N GLN A 177 1.16 0.83 -4.49
CA GLN A 177 -0.01 1.37 -3.79
C GLN A 177 0.06 1.25 -2.25
N ARG A 178 1.02 0.49 -1.71
CA ARG A 178 1.28 0.27 -0.29
C ARG A 178 2.69 0.71 0.14
N SER A 179 3.33 1.56 -0.66
CA SER A 179 4.69 2.08 -0.40
C SER A 179 4.84 2.91 0.88
N SER A 180 3.73 3.41 1.46
CA SER A 180 3.69 4.05 2.79
C SER A 180 3.64 3.06 3.95
N ALA A 181 3.21 1.81 3.71
CA ALA A 181 3.19 0.78 4.74
C ALA A 181 4.62 0.28 5.04
N ARG A 182 4.85 -0.11 6.30
CA ARG A 182 6.14 -0.60 6.75
C ARG A 182 6.07 -2.07 7.14
N LEU A 183 7.15 -2.78 6.84
CA LEU A 183 7.37 -4.15 7.29
C LEU A 183 8.46 -4.17 8.35
N LEU A 184 8.21 -4.96 9.40
CA LEU A 184 9.16 -5.29 10.45
C LEU A 184 9.56 -6.76 10.28
N PHE A 185 10.83 -7.06 10.56
CA PHE A 185 11.46 -8.34 10.28
C PHE A 185 12.00 -8.99 11.56
N SER A 186 11.82 -10.29 11.68
CA SER A 186 12.41 -11.15 12.73
C SER A 186 13.29 -12.21 12.09
N PHE A 187 14.35 -12.64 12.78
CA PHE A 187 15.31 -13.64 12.28
C PHE A 187 15.47 -14.77 13.29
N TYR A 188 15.49 -16.02 12.81
CA TYR A 188 15.50 -17.22 13.62
C TYR A 188 16.55 -18.23 13.15
N LYS A 189 17.04 -19.04 14.09
CA LYS A 189 17.93 -20.19 13.88
C LYS A 189 17.49 -21.33 14.80
N ASP A 190 17.24 -22.52 14.26
CA ASP A 190 16.92 -23.74 15.03
C ASP A 190 15.80 -23.56 16.09
N GLY A 191 14.81 -22.71 15.79
CA GLY A 191 13.69 -22.38 16.69
C GLY A 191 13.97 -21.26 17.71
N ARG A 192 15.15 -20.65 17.68
CA ARG A 192 15.56 -19.55 18.57
C ARG A 192 15.59 -18.23 17.81
N THR A 193 15.14 -17.16 18.45
CA THR A 193 15.20 -15.80 17.91
C THR A 193 16.64 -15.28 17.90
N MET A 194 17.20 -15.04 16.71
CA MET A 194 18.50 -14.40 16.51
C MET A 194 18.39 -12.86 16.52
N ARG A 195 17.29 -12.32 15.96
CA ARG A 195 16.91 -10.92 16.10
C ARG A 195 15.40 -10.79 16.20
N SER A 196 14.94 -10.04 17.21
CA SER A 196 13.54 -9.67 17.41
C SER A 196 13.04 -8.72 16.31
N ARG A 197 11.72 -8.53 16.27
CA ARG A 197 11.01 -7.65 15.33
C ARG A 197 11.63 -6.24 15.27
N GLY A 198 12.12 -5.85 14.08
CA GLY A 198 12.63 -4.50 13.83
C GLY A 198 12.62 -4.11 12.35
N PRO A 199 12.82 -2.83 11.99
CA PRO A 199 12.60 -2.33 10.62
C PRO A 199 13.70 -2.72 9.61
N SER A 200 14.78 -3.38 10.04
CA SER A 200 15.87 -3.78 9.14
C SER A 200 15.60 -5.13 8.47
N PRO A 201 15.60 -5.21 7.13
CA PRO A 201 15.50 -6.47 6.40
C PRO A 201 16.83 -7.27 6.39
N GLU A 202 17.90 -6.78 7.03
CA GLU A 202 19.23 -7.40 6.98
C GLU A 202 19.85 -7.60 8.36
N PHE A 203 20.32 -8.81 8.65
CA PHE A 203 20.99 -9.19 9.89
C PHE A 203 22.41 -9.68 9.61
N GLN A 204 23.41 -9.05 10.22
CA GLN A 204 24.81 -9.40 10.03
C GLN A 204 25.31 -10.29 11.16
N ILE A 205 26.03 -11.35 10.80
CA ILE A 205 26.86 -12.16 11.69
C ILE A 205 28.31 -11.75 11.39
N PRO A 206 28.98 -10.94 12.24
CA PRO A 206 30.29 -10.38 11.90
C PRO A 206 31.41 -11.42 11.76
N THR A 207 31.27 -12.56 12.44
CA THR A 207 32.26 -13.64 12.45
C THR A 207 31.52 -14.96 12.59
N VAL A 208 31.33 -15.70 11.49
CA VAL A 208 30.74 -17.04 11.56
C VAL A 208 31.74 -18.05 12.13
N SER A 209 31.20 -19.12 12.71
CA SER A 209 31.92 -20.26 13.29
C SER A 209 31.05 -21.51 13.23
N GLU A 210 31.59 -22.70 13.48
CA GLU A 210 30.83 -23.97 13.39
C GLU A 210 29.43 -23.91 14.04
N ALA A 211 29.32 -23.31 15.23
CA ALA A 211 28.06 -23.14 15.99
C ALA A 211 26.97 -22.29 15.27
N HIS A 212 27.36 -21.52 14.25
CA HIS A 212 26.45 -20.79 13.38
C HIS A 212 25.82 -21.67 12.28
N SER A 213 26.22 -22.94 12.13
CA SER A 213 25.57 -23.89 11.21
C SER A 213 24.18 -24.30 11.72
N GLY A 214 23.19 -24.46 10.84
CA GLY A 214 21.83 -24.88 11.19
C GLY A 214 20.74 -24.30 10.28
N ALA A 215 19.48 -24.46 10.69
CA ALA A 215 18.30 -24.08 9.92
C ALA A 215 17.84 -22.65 10.26
N TYR A 216 18.02 -21.72 9.32
CA TYR A 216 17.61 -20.32 9.46
C TYR A 216 16.30 -20.02 8.75
N TRP A 217 15.53 -19.07 9.28
CA TRP A 217 14.40 -18.45 8.57
C TRP A 217 14.20 -17.01 9.04
N CYS A 218 13.39 -16.25 8.30
CA CYS A 218 12.93 -14.93 8.73
C CYS A 218 11.41 -14.80 8.64
N GLU A 219 10.87 -13.86 9.37
CA GLU A 219 9.48 -13.40 9.23
C GLU A 219 9.48 -11.95 8.75
N ALA A 220 8.50 -11.61 7.92
CA ALA A 220 8.15 -10.23 7.58
C ALA A 220 6.70 -9.99 7.99
N ALA A 221 6.43 -8.89 8.68
CA ALA A 221 5.11 -8.56 9.23
C ALA A 221 4.82 -7.05 9.15
N THR A 222 3.55 -6.67 9.07
CA THR A 222 3.11 -5.29 9.26
C THR A 222 3.40 -4.79 10.69
N GLU A 223 3.48 -3.47 10.87
CA GLU A 223 3.75 -2.86 12.19
C GLU A 223 2.68 -3.22 13.24
N ASP A 224 1.42 -3.36 12.83
CA ASP A 224 0.28 -3.81 13.65
C ASP A 224 0.20 -5.34 13.84
N ASN A 225 1.09 -6.10 13.19
CA ASN A 225 1.10 -7.57 13.12
C ASN A 225 -0.15 -8.24 12.53
N GLN A 226 -1.04 -7.52 11.83
CA GLN A 226 -2.22 -8.11 11.21
C GLN A 226 -1.89 -9.02 10.03
N VAL A 227 -0.85 -8.69 9.26
CA VAL A 227 -0.35 -9.55 8.17
C VAL A 227 1.11 -9.89 8.43
N TRP A 228 1.40 -11.18 8.58
CA TRP A 228 2.75 -11.70 8.73
C TRP A 228 2.94 -12.97 7.91
N LYS A 229 4.14 -13.15 7.34
CA LYS A 229 4.50 -14.33 6.55
C LYS A 229 5.95 -14.73 6.87
N GLN A 230 6.18 -16.03 7.08
CA GLN A 230 7.52 -16.61 7.30
C GLN A 230 8.16 -17.07 5.99
N SER A 231 9.49 -17.10 5.94
CA SER A 231 10.25 -17.69 4.85
C SER A 231 10.27 -19.22 4.93
N PRO A 232 10.56 -19.92 3.82
CA PRO A 232 11.12 -21.26 3.89
C PRO A 232 12.38 -21.28 4.77
N LYS A 233 12.69 -22.44 5.37
CA LYS A 233 13.93 -22.66 6.10
C LYS A 233 15.09 -22.86 5.13
N LEU A 234 16.26 -22.32 5.48
CA LEU A 234 17.50 -22.42 4.74
C LEU A 234 18.59 -22.98 5.66
N GLU A 235 19.15 -24.13 5.28
CA GLU A 235 20.35 -24.67 5.91
C GLU A 235 21.56 -23.78 5.59
N ILE A 236 22.29 -23.35 6.63
CA ILE A 236 23.60 -22.70 6.51
C ILE A 236 24.64 -23.66 7.11
N ARG A 237 25.73 -23.90 6.39
CA ARG A 237 26.81 -24.80 6.82
C ARG A 237 28.13 -24.05 6.81
N VAL A 238 28.68 -23.79 8.00
CA VAL A 238 29.96 -23.08 8.11
C VAL A 238 31.09 -24.04 7.77
N GLN A 239 31.81 -23.73 6.71
CA GLN A 239 32.98 -24.48 6.28
C GLN A 239 34.16 -24.09 7.19
N GLY A 240 34.66 -25.04 7.98
CA GLY A 240 35.83 -24.85 8.83
C GLY A 240 37.10 -24.59 8.01
N PRO A 241 38.16 -24.02 8.62
CA PRO A 241 39.39 -23.69 7.90
C PRO A 241 40.00 -24.93 7.25
N SER A 242 40.15 -24.89 5.93
CA SER A 242 40.66 -26.00 5.14
C SER A 242 42.04 -26.44 5.64
N ARG A 243 42.12 -27.61 6.29
CA ARG A 243 43.37 -28.27 6.68
C ARG A 243 44.08 -28.83 5.45
N SER A 244 44.58 -27.94 4.60
CA SER A 244 45.60 -28.28 3.62
C SER A 244 46.81 -28.84 4.38
N ALA A 245 47.21 -30.07 4.07
CA ALA A 245 48.19 -30.81 4.85
C ALA A 245 49.61 -30.25 4.63
N ALA A 246 50.02 -29.31 5.49
CA ALA A 246 51.40 -28.84 5.55
C ALA A 246 52.32 -29.99 6.04
N PRO A 247 53.40 -30.34 5.30
CA PRO A 247 54.40 -31.28 5.79
C PRO A 247 55.03 -30.79 7.09
N THR A 248 55.15 -31.68 8.08
CA THR A 248 55.72 -31.33 9.39
C THR A 248 57.24 -31.29 9.35
N THR A 249 57.82 -30.09 9.23
CA THR A 249 59.26 -29.88 9.38
C THR A 249 59.58 -29.29 10.76
N LEU A 250 59.98 -30.15 11.69
CA LEU A 250 60.60 -29.75 12.96
C LEU A 250 62.03 -29.28 12.71
N THR A 251 62.50 -28.16 13.30
CA THR A 251 63.54 -28.10 14.38
C THR A 251 63.63 -26.63 14.94
N PRO A 252 64.52 -26.20 15.87
CA PRO A 252 64.08 -25.33 16.97
C PRO A 252 64.67 -23.91 17.01
N ALA A 253 64.18 -23.09 17.94
CA ALA A 253 64.68 -21.76 18.28
C ALA A 253 65.96 -21.78 19.14
N PRO A 254 66.64 -20.63 19.30
CA PRO A 254 66.88 -20.17 20.68
C PRO A 254 66.77 -18.64 20.94
N GLN A 255 66.02 -18.32 22.00
CA GLN A 255 66.29 -17.32 23.07
C GLN A 255 66.16 -15.79 22.84
N LYS A 256 65.80 -15.12 23.96
CA LYS A 256 65.52 -13.69 24.21
C LYS A 256 66.44 -13.21 25.35
N PRO A 257 67.11 -12.04 25.24
CA PRO A 257 66.83 -10.89 26.13
C PRO A 257 67.05 -9.49 25.46
N ASP A 258 66.57 -8.33 25.97
CA ASP A 258 65.38 -8.00 26.76
C ASP A 258 65.07 -6.47 26.69
N ALA A 259 64.23 -5.90 27.57
CA ALA A 259 63.84 -4.47 27.65
C ALA A 259 63.98 -3.92 29.11
N PRO A 260 63.81 -2.60 29.44
CA PRO A 260 63.32 -1.43 28.66
C PRO A 260 64.33 -0.22 28.71
N GLU A 261 64.11 1.10 28.93
CA GLU A 261 62.95 1.95 29.32
C GLU A 261 63.16 3.50 29.10
N THR A 262 62.07 4.28 29.28
CA THR A 262 61.85 5.69 29.71
C THR A 262 62.61 6.96 29.21
N THR A 263 61.81 7.88 28.61
CA THR A 263 61.58 9.32 29.00
C THR A 263 62.57 10.48 28.72
N SER A 264 62.16 11.43 27.86
CA SER A 264 62.00 12.89 28.15
C SER A 264 61.56 13.72 26.92
N THR A 265 61.08 14.98 26.90
CA THR A 265 60.37 15.93 27.81
C THR A 265 60.37 17.34 27.13
N LYS A 266 59.20 17.82 26.63
CA LYS A 266 58.67 19.24 26.65
C LYS A 266 59.45 20.41 25.92
N PRO A 267 58.98 21.70 25.87
CA PRO A 267 57.67 22.36 26.11
C PRO A 267 57.19 23.30 24.91
N PRO A 268 56.56 24.52 25.03
CA PRO A 268 55.09 24.71 25.00
C PRO A 268 54.45 25.90 24.17
N GLY A 269 53.18 25.73 23.73
CA GLY A 269 52.10 26.77 23.58
C GLY A 269 52.26 27.93 22.56
N PRO A 270 51.29 28.89 22.44
CA PRO A 270 49.86 28.90 22.83
C PRO A 270 48.87 29.40 21.72
N LEU A 271 47.56 29.47 22.02
CA LEU A 271 46.50 30.25 21.31
C LEU A 271 46.31 31.64 22.01
N PRO A 272 45.51 32.65 21.56
CA PRO A 272 44.44 32.73 20.52
C PRO A 272 44.70 33.96 19.57
N PRO A 273 43.76 34.76 18.95
CA PRO A 273 42.28 34.79 18.97
C PRO A 273 41.52 34.97 17.62
N LEU A 274 40.20 35.10 17.77
CA LEU A 274 39.12 35.27 16.78
C LEU A 274 39.16 36.62 16.01
N SER A 275 38.54 36.66 14.83
CA SER A 275 38.08 37.91 14.17
C SER A 275 36.84 37.66 13.31
N THR A 276 35.86 38.58 13.35
CA THR A 276 34.62 38.57 12.56
C THR A 276 34.74 39.45 11.30
N PRO A 277 33.87 39.26 10.30
CA PRO A 277 32.69 40.14 10.19
C PRO A 277 31.38 39.32 10.09
N SER A 278 30.28 39.64 10.78
CA SER A 278 29.52 40.91 10.80
C SER A 278 28.59 41.10 9.59
N SER A 279 27.45 40.39 9.65
CA SER A 279 26.09 40.88 9.32
C SER A 279 25.84 41.66 8.01
N LYS A 280 24.95 41.12 7.17
CA LYS A 280 23.81 41.88 6.62
C LYS A 280 22.59 40.96 6.38
N ASP A 281 21.44 41.42 6.84
CA ASP A 281 20.08 41.28 6.31
C ASP A 281 19.53 39.86 5.97
N PRO A 282 18.75 39.23 6.87
CA PRO A 282 18.01 37.99 6.61
C PRO A 282 16.52 38.24 6.33
N ASP A 283 16.17 38.97 5.27
CA ASP A 283 14.77 39.25 4.89
C ASP A 283 14.44 38.79 3.46
N SER A 284 14.16 37.48 3.32
CA SER A 284 13.40 36.96 2.19
C SER A 284 12.72 35.63 2.55
N PHE A 285 11.62 35.72 3.32
CA PHE A 285 10.61 34.66 3.28
C PHE A 285 10.03 34.63 1.86
N SER A 286 10.48 33.67 1.05
CA SER A 286 9.77 33.32 -0.19
C SER A 286 8.32 32.99 0.18
N PRO A 287 7.30 33.67 -0.37
CA PRO A 287 5.93 33.39 -0.01
C PRO A 287 5.59 31.93 -0.28
N LEU A 288 4.83 31.30 0.62
CA LEU A 288 4.09 30.09 0.29
C LEU A 288 3.13 30.43 -0.85
N GLN A 289 3.56 30.20 -2.09
CA GLN A 289 2.77 30.55 -3.25
C GLN A 289 1.51 29.69 -3.23
N GLY A 290 0.37 30.36 -3.02
CA GLY A 290 -0.92 29.71 -2.80
C GLY A 290 -1.25 28.71 -3.91
N PRO A 291 -2.06 27.69 -3.60
CA PRO A 291 -2.36 26.63 -4.57
C PRO A 291 -2.90 27.23 -5.87
N ASP A 292 -2.41 26.69 -6.97
CA ASP A 292 -2.60 27.19 -8.33
C ASP A 292 -4.09 27.54 -8.60
N PRO A 293 -4.43 28.84 -8.79
CA PRO A 293 -5.81 29.26 -8.99
C PRO A 293 -6.44 28.67 -10.25
N HIS A 294 -5.65 28.39 -11.28
CA HIS A 294 -6.12 27.74 -12.50
C HIS A 294 -6.46 26.26 -12.23
N LEU A 295 -5.62 25.56 -11.46
CA LEU A 295 -5.90 24.18 -11.04
C LEU A 295 -7.14 24.11 -10.14
N TYR A 296 -7.32 25.05 -9.21
CA TYR A 296 -8.52 25.13 -8.38
C TYR A 296 -9.78 25.45 -9.21
N HIS A 297 -9.67 26.31 -10.22
CA HIS A 297 -10.76 26.56 -11.16
C HIS A 297 -11.10 25.31 -12.00
N GLN A 298 -10.11 24.63 -12.58
CA GLN A 298 -10.31 23.39 -13.33
C GLN A 298 -10.91 22.27 -12.47
N MET A 299 -10.45 22.11 -11.23
CA MET A 299 -11.01 21.14 -10.29
C MET A 299 -12.44 21.53 -9.87
N GLY A 300 -12.75 22.82 -9.74
CA GLY A 300 -14.11 23.32 -9.53
C GLY A 300 -15.04 23.03 -10.72
N VAL A 301 -14.57 23.21 -11.95
CA VAL A 301 -15.30 22.85 -13.18
C VAL A 301 -15.53 21.33 -13.25
N LEU A 302 -14.52 20.51 -12.95
CA LEU A 302 -14.65 19.06 -12.93
C LEU A 302 -15.63 18.59 -11.85
N LEU A 303 -15.57 19.15 -10.64
CA LEU A 303 -16.52 18.87 -9.56
C LEU A 303 -17.95 19.28 -9.95
N LYS A 304 -18.12 20.39 -10.67
CA LYS A 304 -19.43 20.79 -11.21
C LYS A 304 -19.91 19.80 -12.28
N GLN A 305 -19.07 19.41 -13.24
CA GLN A 305 -19.43 18.42 -14.25
C GLN A 305 -19.84 17.07 -13.64
N ILE A 306 -19.17 16.64 -12.56
CA ILE A 306 -19.55 15.43 -11.79
C ILE A 306 -20.91 15.61 -11.10
N GLN A 307 -21.22 16.81 -10.59
CA GLN A 307 -22.53 17.11 -10.00
C GLN A 307 -23.65 17.17 -11.06
N ASP A 308 -23.41 17.84 -12.19
CA ASP A 308 -24.34 17.95 -13.31
C ASP A 308 -24.64 16.55 -13.90
N MET A 309 -23.60 15.73 -14.12
CA MET A 309 -23.72 14.30 -14.48
C MET A 309 -24.54 13.50 -13.47
N ARG A 310 -24.30 13.69 -12.16
CA ARG A 310 -25.04 13.01 -11.09
C ARG A 310 -26.54 13.38 -11.11
N VAL A 311 -26.88 14.64 -11.40
CA VAL A 311 -28.28 15.07 -11.55
C VAL A 311 -28.91 14.41 -12.77
N LEU A 312 -28.25 14.45 -13.93
CA LEU A 312 -28.73 13.84 -15.17
C LEU A 312 -28.98 12.33 -15.03
N LEU A 313 -28.01 11.61 -14.45
CA LEU A 313 -28.13 10.17 -14.15
C LEU A 313 -29.24 9.88 -13.12
N GLY A 314 -29.41 10.75 -12.12
CA GLY A 314 -30.49 10.64 -11.14
C GLY A 314 -31.88 10.79 -11.77
N HIS A 315 -32.05 11.71 -12.72
CA HIS A 315 -33.29 11.87 -13.48
C HIS A 315 -33.57 10.63 -14.34
N LEU A 316 -32.57 10.15 -15.09
CA LEU A 316 -32.69 8.96 -15.93
C LEU A 316 -33.10 7.70 -15.14
N VAL A 317 -32.59 7.52 -13.92
CA VAL A 317 -32.97 6.42 -13.02
C VAL A 317 -34.44 6.48 -12.58
N ILE A 318 -35.00 7.69 -12.41
CA ILE A 318 -36.42 7.87 -12.05
C ILE A 318 -37.32 7.52 -13.24
N GLU A 319 -37.04 8.07 -14.43
CA GLU A 319 -37.77 7.78 -15.67
C GLU A 319 -37.76 6.27 -16.00
N LEU A 320 -36.59 5.62 -15.93
CA LEU A 320 -36.46 4.18 -16.17
C LEU A 320 -37.23 3.32 -15.16
N ARG A 321 -37.34 3.76 -13.89
CA ARG A 321 -38.19 3.09 -12.90
C ARG A 321 -39.67 3.24 -13.23
N ASP A 322 -40.12 4.42 -13.62
CA ASP A 322 -41.54 4.68 -13.89
C ASP A 322 -42.03 3.79 -15.04
N LEU A 323 -41.28 3.77 -16.16
CA LEU A 323 -41.47 2.87 -17.29
C LEU A 323 -41.47 1.37 -16.88
N SER A 324 -40.52 0.97 -16.01
CA SER A 324 -40.44 -0.41 -15.49
C SER A 324 -41.65 -0.78 -14.62
N SER A 325 -42.21 0.19 -13.86
CA SER A 325 -43.41 -0.01 -13.05
C SER A 325 -44.66 -0.20 -13.93
N HIS A 326 -44.78 0.58 -15.00
CA HIS A 326 -45.85 0.44 -16.00
C HIS A 326 -45.78 -0.92 -16.72
N LEU A 327 -44.60 -1.34 -17.18
CA LEU A 327 -44.39 -2.64 -17.83
C LEU A 327 -44.75 -3.84 -16.92
N LYS A 328 -44.45 -3.76 -15.62
CA LYS A 328 -44.89 -4.76 -14.62
C LYS A 328 -46.41 -4.76 -14.41
N LEU A 329 -47.05 -3.60 -14.46
CA LEU A 329 -48.49 -3.49 -14.28
C LEU A 329 -49.27 -4.08 -15.47
N GLU A 330 -48.78 -3.88 -16.70
CA GLU A 330 -49.39 -4.48 -17.90
C GLU A 330 -49.18 -6.00 -17.97
N THR A 331 -47.97 -6.50 -17.69
CA THR A 331 -47.72 -7.96 -17.65
C THR A 331 -48.52 -8.69 -16.55
N THR A 332 -49.00 -7.98 -15.53
CA THR A 332 -49.90 -8.54 -14.51
C THR A 332 -51.37 -8.55 -14.98
N LYS A 333 -51.75 -7.80 -16.03
CA LYS A 333 -53.07 -7.81 -16.67
C LYS A 333 -53.10 -8.77 -17.88
N GLY A 334 -52.99 -10.06 -17.60
CA GLY A 334 -53.35 -11.10 -18.57
C GLY A 334 -54.80 -10.95 -19.06
N PRO A 335 -55.12 -11.39 -20.30
CA PRO A 335 -56.35 -10.98 -20.98
C PRO A 335 -57.62 -11.49 -20.29
N THR A 336 -58.54 -10.58 -20.00
CA THR A 336 -59.92 -10.89 -19.65
C THR A 336 -60.58 -11.61 -20.83
N LYS A 337 -60.92 -12.90 -20.63
CA LYS A 337 -61.85 -13.58 -21.54
C LYS A 337 -63.20 -12.86 -21.49
N HIS A 338 -63.64 -12.36 -22.65
CA HIS A 338 -65.06 -12.20 -22.89
C HIS A 338 -65.64 -13.52 -23.39
N GLU A 339 -66.94 -13.68 -23.15
CA GLU A 339 -67.73 -14.92 -23.26
C GLU A 339 -68.28 -15.12 -24.68
#